data_AF-A0A423XMG1-F1
#
_entry.id   AF-A0A423XMG1-F1
#
_cell.length_a   1.000
_cell.length_b   1.000
_cell.length_c   1.000
_cell.angle_alpha   90.00
_cell.angle_beta   90.00
_cell.angle_gamma   90.00
#
_symmetry.space_group_name_H-M   'P 1'
#
loop_
_entity.id
_entity.type
_entity.pdbx_description
1 polymer ?
#
loop_
_entity_poly.entity_id
_entity_poly.type
_entity_poly.pdbx_seq_one_letter_code
_entity_poly.pdbx_strand_id
1 'polypeptide(L)'
;MAKRILFDVIDRATGVRLDTAGLSYEISAAKEVIVSVGVFGSPQLLQASSIGPTKLLSQHGFPVVVDRPGVGEGMQNHFYFTIECISAAGFVGYQDSTTAAPTDGQNYASLDTSVNPAINPNFLPDPVDIEFRIGEQYFPGNGTQTDDEIKASIREEYNTTLHGS
;
A
#
# COMPACT_ATOMS: atom_id res chain seq x y z
N MET A 1 11.27 -8.21 21.19
CA MET A 1 10.45 -7.07 20.72
C MET A 1 10.39 -6.01 21.80
N ALA A 2 10.60 -4.73 21.44
CA ALA A 2 10.45 -3.61 22.37
C ALA A 2 8.98 -3.45 22.81
N LYS A 3 8.76 -3.15 24.09
CA LYS A 3 7.42 -3.00 24.69
C LYS A 3 7.10 -1.57 25.07
N ARG A 4 8.06 -0.84 25.64
CA ARG A 4 7.92 0.56 26.04
C ARG A 4 9.26 1.24 26.24
N ILE A 5 9.26 2.56 26.10
CA ILE A 5 10.35 3.46 26.48
C ILE A 5 10.27 3.72 28.00
N LEU A 6 11.43 3.86 28.62
CA LEU A 6 11.56 4.20 30.04
C LEU A 6 11.89 5.70 30.15
N PHE A 7 11.27 6.37 31.13
CA PHE A 7 11.46 7.80 31.38
C PHE A 7 11.94 8.02 32.81
N ASP A 8 12.71 9.09 33.02
CA ASP A 8 13.04 9.60 34.36
C ASP A 8 11.96 10.56 34.89
N VAL A 9 12.25 11.19 36.03
CA VAL A 9 11.33 12.12 36.73
C VAL A 9 11.12 13.46 36.02
N ILE A 10 11.91 13.76 34.98
CA ILE A 10 11.79 14.98 34.16
C ILE A 10 11.35 14.63 32.73
N ASP A 11 10.73 13.47 32.54
CA ASP A 11 10.23 12.96 31.26
C ASP A 11 11.32 12.77 30.17
N ARG A 12 12.57 12.54 30.58
CA ARG A 12 13.66 12.19 29.66
C ARG A 12 13.72 10.68 29.44
N ALA A 13 13.81 10.26 28.18
CA ALA A 13 13.98 8.86 27.82
C ALA A 13 15.34 8.32 28.33
N THR A 14 15.31 7.26 29.14
CA THR A 14 16.49 6.64 29.78
C THR A 14 16.80 5.25 29.25
N GLY A 15 15.89 4.63 28.50
CA GLY A 15 16.07 3.28 28.01
C GLY A 15 14.82 2.68 27.39
N VAL A 16 14.86 1.38 27.13
CA VAL A 16 13.76 0.61 26.53
C VAL A 16 13.61 -0.71 27.25
N ARG A 17 12.36 -1.08 27.56
CA ARG A 17 12.00 -2.43 28.00
C ARG A 17 11.61 -3.28 26.80
N LEU A 18 12.14 -4.49 26.70
CA LEU A 18 11.88 -5.42 25.62
C LEU A 18 11.70 -6.85 26.14
N ASP A 19 10.92 -7.64 25.42
CA ASP A 19 10.76 -9.07 25.70
C ASP A 19 11.45 -9.89 24.60
N THR A 20 12.28 -10.85 24.98
CA THR A 20 12.87 -11.82 24.05
C THR A 20 12.98 -13.18 24.71
N ALA A 21 12.70 -14.25 23.96
CA ALA A 21 12.72 -15.63 24.46
C ALA A 21 11.91 -15.86 25.76
N GLY A 22 10.78 -15.16 25.92
CA GLY A 22 9.93 -15.25 27.12
C GLY A 22 10.47 -14.52 28.36
N LEU A 23 11.58 -13.80 28.22
CA LEU A 23 12.22 -13.01 29.29
C LEU A 23 12.11 -11.52 28.98
N SER A 24 11.92 -10.72 30.03
CA SER A 24 11.89 -9.25 29.96
C SER A 24 13.25 -8.67 30.33
N TYR A 25 13.71 -7.73 29.51
CA TYR A 25 14.98 -7.04 29.67
C TYR A 25 14.78 -5.53 29.61
N GLU A 26 15.64 -4.80 30.31
CA GLU A 26 15.75 -3.35 30.19
C GLU A 26 17.13 -2.97 29.69
N ILE A 27 17.16 -2.14 28.65
CA ILE A 27 18.39 -1.60 28.09
C ILE A 27 18.41 -0.10 28.35
N SER A 28 19.41 0.36 29.09
CA SER A 28 19.64 1.78 29.36
C SER A 28 20.32 2.48 28.18
N ALA A 29 19.92 3.71 27.89
CA ALA A 29 20.55 4.59 26.92
C ALA A 29 21.25 5.74 27.64
N ALA A 30 22.53 5.96 27.35
CA ALA A 30 23.32 7.01 28.02
C ALA A 30 23.01 8.43 27.52
N LYS A 31 22.47 8.55 26.30
CA LYS A 31 22.18 9.84 25.66
C LYS A 31 20.71 9.96 25.28
N GLU A 32 20.30 9.17 24.29
CA GLU A 32 19.01 9.28 23.61
C GLU A 32 18.49 7.90 23.19
N VAL A 33 17.18 7.80 23.01
CA VAL A 33 16.49 6.65 22.43
C VAL A 33 15.89 7.08 21.09
N ILE A 34 16.31 6.44 20.00
CA ILE A 34 15.81 6.71 18.65
C ILE A 34 14.81 5.63 18.26
N VAL A 35 13.58 6.05 17.91
CA VAL A 35 12.49 5.14 17.52
C VAL A 35 12.45 5.00 16.00
N SER A 36 12.75 3.80 15.50
CA SER A 36 12.82 3.50 14.07
C SER A 36 12.10 2.20 13.69
N VAL A 37 10.93 1.94 14.30
CA VAL A 37 10.13 0.71 14.11
C VAL A 37 9.12 0.80 12.95
N GLY A 38 9.30 1.76 12.06
CA GLY A 38 8.47 1.96 10.86
C GLY A 38 7.13 2.66 11.14
N VAL A 39 6.36 2.88 10.07
CA VAL A 39 5.11 3.67 10.11
C VAL A 39 4.04 3.08 11.03
N PHE A 40 4.01 1.76 11.21
CA PHE A 40 3.08 1.08 12.11
C PHE A 40 3.65 0.91 13.53
N GLY A 41 4.91 0.50 13.63
CA GLY A 41 5.52 0.16 14.92
C GLY A 41 5.89 1.39 15.76
N SER A 42 6.32 2.49 15.15
CA SER A 42 6.68 3.73 15.86
C SER A 42 5.51 4.37 16.62
N PRO A 43 4.35 4.65 16.02
CA PRO A 43 3.22 5.21 16.77
C PRO A 43 2.73 4.24 17.85
N GLN A 44 2.72 2.93 17.58
CA GLN A 44 2.34 1.93 18.57
C GLN A 44 3.28 1.92 19.78
N LEU A 45 4.60 1.96 19.56
CA LEU A 45 5.57 1.98 20.65
C LEU A 45 5.48 3.27 21.46
N LEU A 46 5.26 4.42 20.82
CA LEU A 46 5.06 5.69 21.50
C LEU A 46 3.80 5.66 22.39
N GLN A 47 2.68 5.18 21.87
CA GLN A 47 1.43 5.07 22.61
C GLN A 47 1.56 4.08 23.79
N ALA A 48 2.19 2.92 23.58
CA ALA A 48 2.49 1.96 24.66
C ALA A 48 3.47 2.51 25.71
N SER A 49 4.21 3.56 25.35
CA SER A 49 5.10 4.32 26.23
C SER A 49 4.43 5.58 26.80
N SER A 50 3.10 5.64 26.78
CA SER A 50 2.32 6.75 27.34
C SER A 50 2.48 8.10 26.61
N ILE A 51 2.90 8.08 25.34
CA ILE A 51 3.00 9.26 24.46
C ILE A 51 1.98 9.12 23.34
N GLY A 52 0.97 9.98 23.31
CA GLY A 52 -0.07 9.92 22.28
C GLY A 52 -1.35 10.65 22.66
N PRO A 53 -2.46 10.41 21.95
CA PRO A 53 -3.73 11.08 22.20
C PRO A 53 -4.30 10.71 23.59
N THR A 54 -4.54 11.71 24.45
CA THR A 54 -5.07 11.48 25.81
C THR A 54 -6.31 10.61 25.84
N LYS A 55 -7.26 10.84 24.92
CA LYS A 55 -8.52 10.07 24.85
C LYS A 55 -8.27 8.59 24.62
N LEU A 56 -7.39 8.25 23.68
CA LEU A 56 -7.05 6.87 23.34
C LEU A 56 -6.31 6.19 24.49
N LEU A 57 -5.29 6.86 25.04
CA LEU A 57 -4.49 6.32 26.15
C LEU A 57 -5.35 6.07 27.40
N SER A 58 -6.23 7.02 27.74
CA SER A 58 -7.13 6.90 28.89
C SER A 58 -8.16 5.78 28.72
N GLN A 59 -8.69 5.59 27.51
CA GLN A 59 -9.61 4.48 27.20
C GLN A 59 -8.96 3.11 27.43
N HIS A 60 -7.65 3.00 27.22
CA HIS A 60 -6.88 1.78 27.42
C HIS A 60 -6.19 1.70 28.79
N GLY A 61 -6.47 2.65 29.70
CA GLY A 61 -5.92 2.65 31.06
C GLY A 61 -4.43 3.01 31.15
N PHE A 62 -3.86 3.62 30.10
CA PHE A 62 -2.49 4.13 30.14
C PHE A 62 -2.46 5.53 30.77
N PRO A 63 -1.55 5.78 31.75
CA PRO A 63 -1.26 7.14 32.16
C PRO A 63 -0.69 7.91 30.97
N VAL A 64 -0.96 9.22 30.89
CA VAL A 64 -0.44 10.07 29.80
C VAL A 64 0.79 10.81 30.32
N VAL A 65 1.96 10.53 29.74
CA VAL A 65 3.19 11.28 30.01
C VAL A 65 3.20 12.54 29.15
N VAL A 66 2.94 12.40 27.85
CA VAL A 66 2.83 13.53 26.93
C VAL A 66 1.61 13.37 26.03
N ASP A 67 0.69 14.34 26.07
CA ASP A 67 -0.43 14.40 25.13
C ASP A 67 0.05 14.86 23.76
N ARG A 68 0.03 13.96 22.79
CA ARG A 68 0.42 14.20 21.40
C ARG A 68 -0.65 13.60 20.47
N PRO A 69 -1.70 14.36 20.12
CA PRO A 69 -2.80 13.84 19.31
C PRO A 69 -2.40 13.40 17.90
N GLY A 70 -1.27 13.89 17.37
CA GLY A 70 -0.78 13.48 16.05
C GLY A 70 -0.09 12.10 16.01
N VAL A 71 0.16 11.45 17.16
CA VAL A 71 0.83 10.13 17.18
C VAL A 71 -0.13 9.04 16.71
N GLY A 72 0.18 8.45 15.55
CA GLY A 72 -0.63 7.42 14.90
C GLY A 72 -1.58 7.98 13.84
N GLU A 73 -1.65 9.30 13.68
CA GLU A 73 -2.46 9.98 12.68
C GLU A 73 -1.64 10.32 11.43
N GLY A 74 -2.33 10.72 10.35
CA GLY A 74 -1.69 11.25 9.14
C GLY A 74 -0.98 10.20 8.29
N MET A 75 -1.35 8.92 8.43
CA MET A 75 -0.85 7.87 7.55
C MET A 75 -1.28 8.14 6.11
N GLN A 76 -0.29 8.34 5.23
CA GLN A 76 -0.49 8.46 3.80
C GLN A 76 0.08 7.22 3.13
N ASN A 77 -0.71 6.61 2.26
CA ASN A 77 -0.27 5.49 1.43
C ASN A 77 -0.65 5.78 -0.02
N HIS A 78 0.20 5.34 -0.94
CA HIS A 78 -0.18 5.27 -2.34
C HIS A 78 -0.94 3.97 -2.56
N PHE A 79 -2.25 4.08 -2.65
CA PHE A 79 -3.07 2.94 -3.05
C PHE A 79 -2.82 2.65 -4.53
N TYR A 80 -2.59 1.37 -4.83
CA TYR A 80 -2.50 0.86 -6.19
C TYR A 80 -3.55 -0.22 -6.36
N PHE A 81 -4.07 -0.34 -7.57
CA PHE A 81 -4.93 -1.44 -7.98
C PHE A 81 -4.45 -1.91 -9.35
N THR A 82 -4.64 -3.20 -9.61
CA THR A 82 -4.28 -3.81 -10.89
C THR A 82 -5.51 -3.81 -11.79
N ILE A 83 -5.31 -3.41 -13.05
CA ILE A 83 -6.31 -3.56 -14.11
C ILE A 83 -5.87 -4.74 -14.98
N GLU A 84 -6.75 -5.72 -15.12
CA GLU A 84 -6.54 -6.85 -16.02
C GLU A 84 -7.37 -6.65 -17.29
N CYS A 85 -6.72 -6.82 -18.44
CA CYS A 85 -7.33 -6.83 -19.76
C CYS A 85 -7.28 -8.25 -20.30
N ILE A 86 -8.46 -8.82 -20.56
CA ILE A 86 -8.58 -10.15 -21.17
C ILE A 86 -9.15 -9.95 -22.56
N SER A 87 -8.44 -10.43 -23.58
CA SER A 87 -8.91 -10.42 -24.97
C SER A 87 -9.04 -11.85 -25.52
N ALA A 88 -10.03 -12.06 -26.38
CA ALA A 88 -10.25 -13.34 -27.06
C ALA A 88 -9.22 -13.62 -28.18
N ALA A 89 -8.50 -12.59 -28.63
CA ALA A 89 -7.41 -12.72 -29.58
C ALA A 89 -6.14 -13.12 -28.83
N GLY A 90 -5.58 -14.29 -29.14
CA GLY A 90 -4.27 -14.69 -28.61
C GLY A 90 -3.21 -13.64 -28.95
N PHE A 91 -2.77 -12.88 -27.96
CA PHE A 91 -1.76 -11.84 -28.12
C PHE A 91 -0.36 -12.45 -27.95
N VAL A 92 0.48 -12.36 -28.97
CA VAL A 92 1.88 -12.83 -28.90
C VAL A 92 2.70 -11.76 -28.18
N GLY A 93 2.93 -11.95 -26.87
CA GLY A 93 3.91 -11.18 -26.13
C GLY A 93 5.33 -11.48 -26.63
N TYR A 94 6.20 -10.46 -26.61
CA TYR A 94 7.64 -10.66 -26.69
C TYR A 94 8.07 -11.55 -25.50
N GLN A 95 8.42 -12.80 -25.78
CA GLN A 95 9.06 -13.67 -24.80
C GLN A 95 10.47 -13.10 -24.55
N ASP A 96 10.73 -12.53 -23.37
CA ASP A 96 12.10 -12.55 -22.89
C ASP A 96 12.46 -14.02 -22.72
N SER A 97 13.39 -14.48 -23.57
CA SER A 97 13.87 -15.86 -23.71
C SER A 97 14.38 -16.54 -22.42
N THR A 98 14.26 -15.90 -21.26
CA THR A 98 14.81 -16.34 -19.98
C THR A 98 13.75 -16.73 -18.93
N THR A 99 12.46 -16.46 -19.13
CA THR A 99 11.41 -16.85 -18.18
C THR A 99 10.43 -17.83 -18.81
N ALA A 100 10.42 -19.06 -18.30
CA ALA A 100 9.50 -20.10 -18.72
C ALA A 100 8.04 -19.63 -18.59
N ALA A 101 7.24 -19.90 -19.63
CA ALA A 101 5.82 -19.57 -19.66
C ALA A 101 5.09 -20.12 -18.42
N PRO A 102 4.15 -19.37 -17.82
CA PRO A 102 3.34 -19.86 -16.71
C PRO A 102 2.49 -21.06 -17.15
N THR A 103 2.51 -22.13 -16.35
CA THR A 103 1.85 -23.42 -16.64
C THR A 103 0.32 -23.37 -16.58
N ASP A 104 -0.26 -22.25 -16.16
CA ASP A 104 -1.71 -22.09 -15.92
C ASP A 104 -2.48 -21.57 -17.14
N GLY A 105 -1.83 -21.44 -18.30
CA GLY A 105 -2.49 -21.01 -19.54
C GLY A 105 -2.97 -19.56 -19.56
N GLN A 106 -2.67 -18.78 -18.51
CA GLN A 106 -2.97 -17.36 -18.42
C GLN A 106 -1.77 -16.53 -18.89
N ASN A 107 -1.99 -15.67 -19.88
CA ASN A 107 -0.97 -14.72 -20.37
C ASN A 107 -1.10 -13.41 -19.57
N TYR A 108 -0.12 -13.10 -18.73
CA TYR A 108 -0.03 -11.80 -18.07
C TYR A 108 0.57 -10.78 -19.05
N ALA A 109 -0.20 -9.78 -19.46
CA ALA A 109 0.24 -8.77 -20.41
C ALA A 109 0.86 -7.56 -19.67
N SER A 110 2.06 -7.13 -20.07
CA SER A 110 2.57 -5.78 -19.78
C SER A 110 2.27 -4.89 -20.98
N LEU A 111 1.59 -3.75 -20.78
CA LEU A 111 1.43 -2.74 -21.83
C LEU A 111 2.79 -2.16 -22.18
N ASP A 112 3.37 -2.58 -23.31
CA ASP A 112 4.53 -1.90 -23.89
C ASP A 112 4.04 -0.68 -24.67
N THR A 113 4.19 0.50 -24.06
CA THR A 113 3.81 1.79 -24.65
C THR A 113 4.74 2.23 -25.79
N SER A 114 5.79 1.47 -26.12
CA SER A 114 6.71 1.76 -27.23
C SER A 114 6.22 1.23 -28.59
N VAL A 115 5.18 0.39 -28.61
CA VAL A 115 4.61 -0.13 -29.87
C VAL A 115 3.52 0.82 -30.35
N ASN A 116 3.95 1.89 -31.03
CA ASN A 116 3.07 2.89 -31.63
C ASN A 116 2.09 2.23 -32.64
N PRO A 117 0.76 2.35 -32.45
CA PRO A 117 -0.25 1.76 -33.33
C PRO A 117 -0.21 2.31 -34.78
N ALA A 118 0.51 3.41 -35.03
CA ALA A 118 0.74 3.93 -36.38
C ALA A 118 1.58 3.00 -37.29
N ILE A 119 2.25 1.98 -36.74
CA ILE A 119 3.16 1.10 -37.50
C ILE A 119 2.45 -0.15 -38.06
N ASN A 120 1.27 -0.53 -37.56
CA ASN A 120 0.51 -1.67 -38.09
C ASN A 120 -1.02 -1.48 -37.99
N PRO A 121 -1.67 -0.95 -39.04
CA PRO A 121 -3.12 -0.67 -39.04
C PRO A 121 -4.01 -1.92 -39.03
N ASN A 122 -3.44 -3.13 -39.12
CA ASN A 122 -4.17 -4.40 -39.05
C ASN A 122 -3.99 -5.13 -37.71
N PHE A 123 -3.38 -4.49 -36.70
CA PHE A 123 -3.00 -5.17 -35.46
C PHE A 123 -4.19 -5.50 -34.55
N LEU A 124 -5.34 -4.85 -34.73
CA LEU A 124 -6.56 -5.13 -33.97
C LEU A 124 -7.77 -5.07 -34.92
N PRO A 125 -8.48 -6.19 -35.17
CA PRO A 125 -9.77 -6.13 -35.86
C PRO A 125 -10.79 -5.44 -34.95
N ASP A 126 -11.36 -4.34 -35.43
CA ASP A 126 -12.44 -3.63 -34.75
C ASP A 126 -13.72 -4.49 -34.68
N PRO A 127 -14.45 -4.52 -33.55
CA PRO A 127 -14.04 -4.13 -32.20
C PRO A 127 -13.40 -5.30 -31.45
N VAL A 128 -12.29 -5.06 -30.76
CA VAL A 128 -11.78 -6.01 -29.77
C VAL A 128 -12.61 -5.84 -28.51
N ASP A 129 -13.39 -6.86 -28.14
CA ASP A 129 -14.08 -6.91 -26.85
C ASP A 129 -13.04 -6.97 -25.72
N ILE A 130 -12.57 -5.81 -25.28
CA ILE A 130 -11.70 -5.67 -24.11
C ILE A 130 -12.58 -5.62 -22.87
N GLU A 131 -12.54 -6.70 -22.09
CA GLU A 131 -13.14 -6.74 -20.77
C GLU A 131 -12.14 -6.21 -19.73
N PHE A 132 -12.44 -5.06 -19.14
CA PHE A 132 -11.67 -4.51 -18.02
C PHE A 132 -12.18 -5.08 -16.71
N ARG A 133 -11.31 -5.80 -16.00
CA ARG A 133 -11.60 -6.30 -14.66
C ARG A 133 -10.80 -5.51 -13.63
N ILE A 134 -11.52 -5.01 -12.63
CA ILE A 134 -10.93 -4.47 -11.41
C ILE A 134 -10.77 -5.67 -10.47
N GLY A 135 -9.55 -5.91 -9.98
CA GLY A 135 -9.29 -7.05 -9.10
C GLY A 135 -10.13 -7.00 -7.81
N GLU A 136 -10.44 -8.17 -7.24
CA GLU A 136 -11.28 -8.32 -6.03
C GLU A 136 -10.75 -7.59 -4.78
N GLN A 137 -9.53 -7.03 -4.85
CA GLN A 137 -8.90 -6.25 -3.79
C GLN A 137 -9.37 -4.78 -3.78
N TYR A 138 -10.14 -4.35 -4.76
CA TYR A 138 -10.73 -3.02 -4.79
C TYR A 138 -11.96 -2.96 -3.88
N PHE A 139 -11.84 -2.23 -2.78
CA PHE A 139 -12.95 -1.96 -1.87
C PHE A 139 -13.27 -0.46 -1.96
N PRO A 140 -14.33 -0.06 -2.68
CA PRO A 140 -14.69 1.34 -2.77
C PRO A 140 -15.07 1.87 -1.39
N GLY A 141 -14.30 2.84 -0.91
CA GLY A 141 -14.61 3.60 0.29
C GLY A 141 -15.80 4.55 0.05
N ASN A 142 -16.39 5.07 1.11
CA ASN A 142 -17.52 6.00 1.00
C ASN A 142 -17.07 7.29 0.27
N GLY A 143 -17.68 7.61 -0.89
CA GLY A 143 -17.29 8.74 -1.74
C GLY A 143 -16.21 8.45 -2.80
N THR A 144 -15.86 7.19 -3.04
CA THR A 144 -15.03 6.79 -4.20
C THR A 144 -15.91 6.42 -5.41
N GLN A 145 -15.36 6.58 -6.61
CA GLN A 145 -16.04 6.18 -7.85
C GLN A 145 -16.35 4.67 -7.80
N THR A 146 -17.55 4.30 -8.22
CA THR A 146 -17.99 2.91 -8.34
C THR A 146 -17.23 2.20 -9.45
N ASP A 147 -17.18 0.86 -9.41
CA ASP A 147 -16.55 0.03 -10.44
C ASP A 147 -17.06 0.37 -11.85
N ASP A 148 -18.36 0.66 -11.98
CA ASP A 148 -18.98 1.01 -13.25
C ASP A 148 -18.54 2.40 -13.75
N GLU A 149 -18.38 3.37 -12.85
CA GLU A 149 -17.85 4.70 -13.18
C GLU A 149 -16.39 4.64 -13.61
N ILE A 150 -15.58 3.82 -12.94
CA ILE A 150 -14.17 3.60 -13.29
C ILE A 150 -14.06 2.92 -14.66
N LYS A 151 -14.85 1.86 -14.89
CA LYS A 151 -14.89 1.16 -16.19
C LYS A 151 -15.35 2.07 -17.32
N ALA A 152 -16.35 2.93 -17.07
CA ALA A 152 -16.82 3.89 -18.06
C ALA A 152 -15.73 4.92 -18.41
N SER A 153 -15.04 5.47 -17.40
CA SER A 153 -13.94 6.43 -17.60
C SER A 153 -12.77 5.81 -18.38
N ILE A 154 -12.36 4.58 -18.04
CA ILE A 154 -11.27 3.88 -18.74
C ILE A 154 -11.65 3.62 -20.20
N ARG A 155 -12.91 3.23 -20.45
CA ARG A 155 -13.40 2.99 -21.81
C ARG A 155 -13.45 4.27 -22.65
N GLU A 156 -13.86 5.39 -22.05
CA GLU A 156 -13.86 6.70 -22.70
C GLU A 156 -12.43 7.17 -23.04
N GLU A 157 -11.49 7.02 -22.11
CA GLU A 157 -10.08 7.38 -22.31
C GLU A 157 -9.40 6.49 -23.37
N TYR A 158 -9.70 5.18 -23.38
CA TYR A 158 -9.22 4.25 -24.40
C TYR A 158 -9.71 4.64 -25.80
N ASN A 159 -11.01 4.90 -25.94
CA ASN A 159 -11.61 5.26 -27.22
C ASN A 159 -11.08 6.61 -27.75
N THR A 160 -10.89 7.59 -26.87
CA THR A 160 -10.35 8.92 -27.26
C THR A 160 -8.87 8.87 -27.65
N THR A 161 -8.08 8.00 -27.02
CA THR A 161 -6.65 7.87 -27.30
C THR A 161 -6.34 7.11 -28.60
N LEU A 162 -7.13 6.08 -28.92
CA LEU A 162 -6.90 5.25 -30.12
C LEU A 162 -7.67 5.69 -31.36
N HIS A 163 -8.85 6.29 -31.19
CA HIS A 163 -9.72 6.72 -32.30
C HIS A 163 -9.91 8.23 -32.32
N GLY A 164 -8.83 8.98 -32.10
CA GLY A 164 -8.82 10.46 -32.05
C GLY A 164 -9.90 11.09 -32.94
N SER A 165 -10.70 11.96 -32.32
CA SER A 165 -11.84 12.69 -32.88
C SER A 165 -11.75 13.04 -34.37
#